data_AF-A0A9E2P1R9-F1
#
_entry.id   AF-A0A9E2P1R9-F1
#
_cell.length_a   1.000
_cell.length_b   1.000
_cell.length_c   1.000
_cell.angle_alpha   90.00
_cell.angle_beta   90.00
_cell.angle_gamma   90.00
#
_symmetry.space_group_name_H-M   'P 1'
#
loop_
_entity.id
_entity.type
_entity.pdbx_description
1 polymer ?
#
loop_
_entity_poly.entity_id
_entity_poly.type
_entity_poly.pdbx_seq_one_letter_code
_entity_poly.pdbx_strand_id
1 'polypeptide(L)'
;MEFRTQIELPDNIPSLNPSDQTLFIGSCFAENIGSEMAARKFSCAVNPFGVLYNPASIRLCFQELNGEITPEKFLFESDQGWHSWLHDSSFCGHSRIACLNNLQNRLEDTCRLLQQAHTLFLTLGTNRAYRLKEQQLIVGNCHKQPGRLFEEITLDIQRCKEELETIIALCHQKNPGLHIVFTISPYRYAKYGFHGSQLSKATLLLAADEVCRAHPESCFYFPAYEIVLDELRDYRFYKEDMLHPSPQAVAYIWECFQETFFTSKTKEFVKEWESVKRALEHRPTHPDSKAYQDFLSKTLLKLESIQKKYPNLALNYEFDWLSSRLK
;
A
#
# COMPACT_ATOMS: atom_id res chain seq x y z
N MET A 1 -25.72 13.11 22.64
CA MET A 1 -26.05 11.93 21.81
C MET A 1 -24.90 11.73 20.85
N GLU A 2 -24.21 10.60 20.92
CA GLU A 2 -23.22 10.24 19.91
C GLU A 2 -23.96 9.68 18.69
N PHE A 3 -23.73 10.28 17.52
CA PHE A 3 -24.40 9.92 16.27
C PHE A 3 -23.59 8.93 15.42
N ARG A 4 -22.50 8.37 15.98
CA ARG A 4 -21.61 7.43 15.31
C ARG A 4 -21.33 6.25 16.23
N THR A 5 -21.25 5.07 15.65
CA THR A 5 -20.73 3.87 16.31
C THR A 5 -19.30 3.72 15.85
N GLN A 6 -18.36 4.15 16.69
CA GLN A 6 -16.93 4.03 16.35
C GLN A 6 -16.52 2.57 16.41
N ILE A 7 -15.70 2.17 15.45
CA ILE A 7 -15.06 0.86 15.43
C ILE A 7 -13.97 0.85 16.48
N GLU A 8 -13.92 -0.24 17.24
CA GLU A 8 -12.83 -0.51 18.15
C GLU A 8 -11.55 -0.77 17.34
N LEU A 9 -10.60 0.16 17.45
CA LEU A 9 -9.31 0.01 16.80
C LEU A 9 -8.45 -0.98 17.59
N PRO A 10 -7.71 -1.86 16.91
CA PRO A 10 -6.86 -2.83 17.57
C PRO A 10 -5.72 -2.13 18.31
N ASP A 11 -5.41 -2.58 19.53
CA ASP A 11 -4.44 -1.98 20.44
C ASP A 11 -3.16 -2.83 20.62
N ASN A 12 -3.18 -4.07 20.15
CA ASN A 12 -2.09 -5.04 20.23
C ASN A 12 -1.18 -5.07 18.98
N ILE A 13 -1.25 -4.04 18.14
CA ILE A 13 -0.46 -3.98 16.90
C ILE A 13 0.85 -3.21 17.14
N PRO A 14 2.00 -3.70 16.65
CA PRO A 14 3.28 -2.99 16.73
C PRO A 14 3.22 -1.57 16.17
N SER A 15 3.65 -0.62 16.98
CA SER A 15 3.67 0.79 16.57
C SER A 15 4.75 1.06 15.53
N LEU A 16 4.50 2.06 14.69
CA LEU A 16 5.42 2.54 13.66
C LEU A 16 6.15 3.82 14.10
N ASN A 17 7.40 3.91 13.70
CA ASN A 17 8.26 5.07 13.81
C ASN A 17 8.64 5.59 12.41
N PRO A 18 9.05 6.87 12.29
CA PRO A 18 9.40 7.45 10.98
C PRO A 18 10.50 6.72 10.21
N SER A 19 11.43 6.08 10.92
CA SER A 19 12.54 5.32 10.34
C SER A 19 12.19 3.88 9.97
N ASP A 20 11.02 3.38 10.36
CA ASP A 20 10.65 2.00 10.14
C ASP A 20 10.33 1.79 8.65
N GLN A 21 10.97 0.80 8.03
CA GLN A 21 10.68 0.44 6.66
C GLN A 21 9.34 -0.28 6.60
N THR A 22 8.43 0.24 5.78
CA THR A 22 7.10 -0.35 5.56
C THR A 22 6.89 -0.71 4.10
N LEU A 23 6.06 -1.73 3.89
CA LEU A 23 5.64 -2.17 2.57
C LEU A 23 4.12 -2.17 2.49
N PHE A 24 3.55 -1.61 1.45
CA PHE A 24 2.13 -1.66 1.16
C PHE A 24 1.94 -2.44 -0.14
N ILE A 25 1.30 -3.60 -0.08
CA ILE A 25 1.01 -4.44 -1.25
C ILE A 25 -0.48 -4.74 -1.28
N GLY A 26 -1.11 -4.58 -2.43
CA GLY A 26 -2.47 -5.03 -2.66
C GLY A 26 -3.25 -4.07 -3.54
N SER A 27 -4.53 -3.89 -3.19
CA SER A 27 -5.48 -3.14 -4.02
C SER A 27 -5.07 -1.67 -4.18
N CYS A 28 -5.75 -0.93 -5.04
CA CYS A 28 -5.57 0.53 -5.17
C CYS A 28 -5.75 1.28 -3.84
N PHE A 29 -6.44 0.71 -2.85
CA PHE A 29 -6.54 1.32 -1.53
C PHE A 29 -5.21 1.33 -0.76
N ALA A 30 -4.32 0.36 -1.01
CA ALA A 30 -2.97 0.36 -0.44
C ALA A 30 -2.19 1.62 -0.84
N GLU A 31 -2.43 2.13 -2.06
CA GLU A 31 -1.81 3.37 -2.56
C GLU A 31 -2.29 4.61 -1.81
N ASN A 32 -3.55 4.66 -1.39
CA ASN A 32 -4.07 5.79 -0.63
C ASN A 32 -3.31 5.94 0.69
N ILE A 33 -3.24 4.88 1.50
CA ILE A 33 -2.58 4.91 2.81
C ILE A 33 -1.05 5.00 2.66
N GLY A 34 -0.48 4.27 1.71
CA GLY A 34 0.95 4.35 1.39
C GLY A 34 1.39 5.75 0.95
N SER A 35 0.54 6.48 0.20
CA SER A 35 0.82 7.86 -0.19
C SER A 35 0.77 8.82 1.00
N GLU A 36 -0.14 8.61 1.96
CA GLU A 36 -0.19 9.42 3.18
C GLU A 36 1.09 9.24 4.04
N MET A 37 1.62 8.01 4.10
CA MET A 37 2.92 7.69 4.72
C MET A 37 4.07 8.39 3.99
N ALA A 38 4.17 8.21 2.67
CA ALA A 38 5.22 8.81 1.84
C ALA A 38 5.21 10.35 1.91
N ALA A 39 4.02 10.95 1.88
CA ALA A 39 3.81 12.39 2.02
C ALA A 39 4.27 12.95 3.37
N ARG A 40 4.48 12.07 4.36
CA ARG A 40 5.00 12.36 5.71
C ARG A 40 6.40 11.83 5.95
N LYS A 41 7.13 11.50 4.88
CA LYS A 41 8.53 11.06 4.90
C LYS A 41 8.80 9.73 5.62
N PHE A 42 7.77 8.95 5.90
CA PHE A 42 7.98 7.58 6.37
C PHE A 42 8.68 6.76 5.28
N SER A 43 9.57 5.85 5.68
CA SER A 43 10.21 4.94 4.74
C SER A 43 9.21 3.87 4.29
N CYS A 44 8.59 4.07 3.13
CA CYS A 44 7.59 3.16 2.60
C CYS A 44 7.77 2.88 1.11
N ALA A 45 7.53 1.63 0.72
CA ALA A 45 7.33 1.27 -0.67
C ALA A 45 5.90 0.78 -0.90
N VAL A 46 5.29 1.26 -1.98
CA VAL A 46 3.87 1.09 -2.27
C VAL A 46 3.74 0.35 -3.59
N ASN A 47 2.99 -0.75 -3.55
CA ASN A 47 2.74 -1.69 -4.65
C ASN A 47 4.01 -1.97 -5.48
N PRO A 48 5.07 -2.54 -4.86
CA PRO A 48 6.28 -2.92 -5.57
C PRO A 48 6.04 -3.85 -6.77
N PHE A 49 4.94 -4.59 -6.81
CA PHE A 49 4.55 -5.47 -7.92
C PHE A 49 3.46 -4.89 -8.83
N GLY A 50 3.05 -3.65 -8.58
CA GLY A 50 1.80 -3.09 -9.08
C GLY A 50 0.58 -3.48 -8.24
N VAL A 51 -0.59 -2.97 -8.62
CA VAL A 51 -1.84 -3.21 -7.90
C VAL A 51 -2.29 -4.67 -8.05
N LEU A 52 -2.54 -5.34 -6.93
CA LEU A 52 -2.98 -6.73 -6.86
C LEU A 52 -4.18 -6.88 -5.93
N TYR A 53 -5.15 -7.73 -6.25
CA TYR A 53 -6.41 -7.73 -5.52
C TYR A 53 -6.70 -9.01 -4.74
N ASN A 54 -6.18 -10.15 -5.18
CA ASN A 54 -6.55 -11.44 -4.63
C ASN A 54 -5.33 -12.17 -4.03
N PRO A 55 -5.52 -13.02 -3.01
CA PRO A 55 -4.43 -13.74 -2.36
C PRO A 55 -3.56 -14.56 -3.31
N ALA A 56 -4.15 -15.21 -4.33
CA ALA A 56 -3.41 -16.10 -5.22
C ALA A 56 -2.40 -15.35 -6.11
N SER A 57 -2.79 -14.21 -6.70
CA SER A 57 -1.87 -13.38 -7.47
C SER A 57 -0.76 -12.79 -6.58
N ILE A 58 -1.09 -12.35 -5.36
CA ILE A 58 -0.10 -11.82 -4.40
C ILE A 58 0.91 -12.89 -4.01
N ARG A 59 0.45 -14.12 -3.74
CA ARG A 59 1.31 -15.26 -3.41
C ARG A 59 2.30 -15.54 -4.53
N LEU A 60 1.88 -15.50 -5.80
CA LEU A 60 2.78 -15.69 -6.93
C LEU A 60 3.91 -14.63 -6.95
N CYS A 61 3.63 -13.36 -6.63
CA CYS A 61 4.68 -12.34 -6.52
C CYS A 61 5.68 -12.66 -5.41
N PHE A 62 5.24 -13.19 -4.27
CA PHE A 62 6.16 -13.60 -3.20
C PHE A 62 6.96 -14.87 -3.54
N GLN A 63 6.39 -15.79 -4.32
CA GLN A 63 7.13 -16.94 -4.86
C GLN A 63 8.22 -16.48 -5.83
N GLU A 64 7.91 -15.53 -6.70
CA GLU A 64 8.86 -14.93 -7.64
C GLU A 64 9.97 -14.19 -6.88
N LEU A 65 9.62 -13.42 -5.85
CA LEU A 65 10.57 -12.74 -4.96
C LEU A 65 11.51 -13.71 -4.22
N ASN A 66 11.04 -14.93 -3.94
CA ASN A 66 11.83 -16.00 -3.34
C ASN A 66 12.61 -16.84 -4.36
N GLY A 67 12.43 -16.59 -5.67
CA GLY A 67 13.06 -17.35 -6.74
C GLY A 67 12.46 -18.74 -6.96
N GLU A 68 11.27 -19.01 -6.41
CA GLU A 68 10.56 -20.29 -6.63
C GLU A 68 9.94 -20.39 -8.03
N ILE A 69 9.63 -19.24 -8.64
CA ILE A 69 9.13 -19.13 -10.00
C ILE A 69 9.91 -18.05 -10.75
N THR A 70 10.00 -18.20 -12.07
CA THR A 70 10.76 -17.29 -12.93
C THR A 70 9.86 -16.25 -13.62
N PRO A 71 10.25 -14.96 -13.65
CA PRO A 71 9.46 -13.90 -14.29
C PRO A 71 9.20 -14.14 -15.78
N GLU A 72 10.12 -14.81 -16.47
CA GLU A 72 10.05 -15.13 -17.89
C GLU A 72 8.79 -15.90 -18.26
N LYS A 73 8.25 -16.70 -17.34
CA LYS A 73 7.04 -17.50 -17.54
C LYS A 73 5.79 -16.64 -17.71
N PHE A 74 5.81 -15.41 -17.18
CA PHE A 74 4.69 -14.49 -17.20
C PHE A 74 4.80 -13.43 -18.30
N LEU A 75 5.90 -13.41 -19.05
CA LEU A 75 6.11 -12.42 -20.10
C LEU A 75 5.26 -12.69 -21.35
N PHE A 76 4.70 -11.63 -21.91
CA PHE A 76 4.01 -11.65 -23.19
C PHE A 76 4.20 -10.33 -23.95
N GLU A 77 3.99 -10.38 -25.26
CA GLU A 77 4.07 -9.22 -26.14
C GLU A 77 2.65 -8.71 -26.46
N SER A 78 2.51 -7.38 -26.49
CA SER A 78 1.32 -6.67 -26.92
C SER A 78 1.70 -5.54 -27.89
N ASP A 79 0.71 -4.87 -28.47
CA ASP A 79 0.93 -3.69 -29.32
C ASP A 79 1.67 -2.54 -28.60
N GLN A 80 1.72 -2.57 -27.26
CA GLN A 80 2.39 -1.57 -26.42
C GLN A 80 3.77 -2.02 -25.93
N GLY A 81 4.27 -3.16 -26.42
CA GLY A 81 5.55 -3.76 -26.03
C GLY A 81 5.38 -5.01 -25.17
N TRP A 82 6.41 -5.29 -24.37
CA TRP A 82 6.48 -6.47 -23.52
C TRP A 82 5.96 -6.17 -22.11
N HIS A 83 5.16 -7.09 -21.58
CA HIS A 83 4.50 -6.99 -20.28
C HIS A 83 4.65 -8.30 -19.50
N SER A 84 4.36 -8.27 -18.21
CA SER A 84 4.17 -9.47 -17.39
C SER A 84 2.70 -9.62 -17.01
N TRP A 85 2.16 -10.83 -17.15
CA TRP A 85 0.83 -11.17 -16.64
C TRP A 85 0.70 -11.02 -15.12
N LEU A 86 1.81 -11.04 -14.38
CA LEU A 86 1.80 -10.97 -12.93
C LEU A 86 1.86 -9.54 -12.40
N HIS A 87 2.43 -8.60 -13.16
CA HIS A 87 2.65 -7.21 -12.73
C HIS A 87 1.88 -6.20 -13.58
N ASP A 88 1.77 -4.97 -13.10
CA ASP A 88 1.10 -3.91 -13.85
C ASP A 88 1.96 -3.34 -15.00
N SER A 89 1.40 -2.35 -15.70
CA SER A 89 2.05 -1.74 -16.86
C SER A 89 3.30 -0.93 -16.52
N SER A 90 3.59 -0.62 -15.25
CA SER A 90 4.84 0.08 -14.88
C SER A 90 6.08 -0.77 -15.15
N PHE A 91 5.90 -2.08 -15.36
CA PHE A 91 6.94 -3.06 -15.68
C PHE A 91 7.15 -3.29 -17.17
N CYS A 92 6.47 -2.54 -18.04
CA CYS A 92 6.57 -2.77 -19.47
C CYS A 92 7.96 -2.42 -20.04
N GLY A 93 8.33 -3.05 -21.15
CA GLY A 93 9.56 -2.73 -21.89
C GLY A 93 9.33 -2.79 -23.39
N HIS A 94 10.09 -2.00 -24.16
CA HIS A 94 10.04 -2.03 -25.63
C HIS A 94 10.59 -3.34 -26.22
N SER A 95 11.23 -4.18 -25.40
CA SER A 95 11.71 -5.51 -25.77
C SER A 95 11.56 -6.47 -24.59
N ARG A 96 11.56 -7.78 -24.87
CA ARG A 96 11.53 -8.83 -23.86
C ARG A 96 12.62 -8.66 -22.81
N ILE A 97 13.84 -8.35 -23.26
CA ILE A 97 15.02 -8.17 -22.39
C ILE A 97 14.86 -6.93 -21.52
N ALA A 98 14.39 -5.80 -22.09
CA ALA A 98 14.16 -4.59 -21.31
C ALA A 98 13.09 -4.79 -20.22
N CYS A 99 11.98 -5.47 -20.55
CA CYS A 99 10.93 -5.80 -19.58
C CYS A 99 11.46 -6.72 -18.47
N LEU A 100 12.22 -7.77 -18.83
CA LEU A 100 12.82 -8.67 -17.86
C LEU A 100 13.81 -7.96 -16.92
N ASN A 101 14.67 -7.09 -17.45
CA ASN A 101 15.62 -6.33 -16.63
C ASN A 101 14.89 -5.38 -15.66
N ASN A 102 13.82 -4.71 -16.11
CA ASN A 102 13.00 -3.86 -15.25
C ASN A 102 12.37 -4.66 -14.10
N LEU A 103 11.87 -5.86 -14.40
CA LEU A 103 11.32 -6.77 -13.40
C LEU A 103 12.37 -7.23 -12.39
N GLN A 104 13.52 -7.70 -12.86
CA GLN A 104 14.61 -8.17 -12.01
C GLN A 104 15.09 -7.07 -11.06
N ASN A 105 15.34 -5.85 -11.58
CA ASN A 105 15.73 -4.71 -10.75
C ASN A 105 14.71 -4.42 -9.65
N ARG A 106 13.40 -4.44 -9.98
CA ARG A 106 12.36 -4.23 -8.97
C ARG A 106 12.29 -5.36 -7.95
N LEU A 107 12.42 -6.61 -8.39
CA LEU A 107 12.42 -7.77 -7.51
C LEU A 107 13.58 -7.71 -6.51
N GLU A 108 14.77 -7.36 -6.98
CA GLU A 108 15.95 -7.16 -6.15
C GLU A 108 15.73 -6.04 -5.11
N ASP A 109 15.23 -4.89 -5.54
CA ASP A 109 14.90 -3.78 -4.64
C ASP A 109 13.82 -4.17 -3.61
N THR A 110 12.77 -4.86 -4.06
CA THR A 110 11.67 -5.30 -3.18
C THR A 110 12.16 -6.32 -2.17
N CYS A 111 13.06 -7.22 -2.58
CA CYS A 111 13.64 -8.23 -1.70
C CYS A 111 14.47 -7.56 -0.59
N ARG A 112 15.30 -6.57 -0.96
CA ARG A 112 16.07 -5.77 0.00
C ARG A 112 15.15 -5.03 0.98
N LEU A 113 14.07 -4.42 0.49
CA LEU A 113 13.11 -3.71 1.34
C LEU A 113 12.38 -4.67 2.28
N LEU A 114 11.96 -5.85 1.81
CA LEU A 114 11.28 -6.86 2.63
C LEU A 114 12.18 -7.39 3.76
N GLN A 115 13.46 -7.61 3.47
CA GLN A 115 14.46 -8.05 4.46
C GLN A 115 14.65 -7.06 5.62
N GLN A 116 14.36 -5.78 5.38
CA GLN A 116 14.52 -4.71 6.36
C GLN A 116 13.17 -4.17 6.87
N ALA A 117 12.06 -4.65 6.33
CA ALA A 117 10.74 -4.15 6.66
C ALA A 117 10.37 -4.48 8.10
N HIS A 118 9.90 -3.47 8.83
CA HIS A 118 9.24 -3.65 10.11
C HIS A 118 7.83 -4.20 9.92
N THR A 119 7.09 -3.65 8.95
CA THR A 119 5.69 -4.05 8.70
C THR A 119 5.37 -4.13 7.22
N LEU A 120 4.66 -5.19 6.86
CA LEU A 120 4.02 -5.39 5.56
C LEU A 120 2.50 -5.25 5.71
N PHE A 121 1.91 -4.29 5.02
CA PHE A 121 0.46 -4.12 4.88
C PHE A 121 -0.03 -4.84 3.63
N LEU A 122 -0.91 -5.83 3.80
CA LEU A 122 -1.55 -6.58 2.73
C LEU A 122 -3.02 -6.18 2.60
N THR A 123 -3.33 -5.39 1.57
CA THR A 123 -4.69 -4.88 1.32
C THR A 123 -5.42 -5.75 0.29
N LEU A 124 -6.30 -6.64 0.75
CA LEU A 124 -7.02 -7.58 -0.11
C LEU A 124 -8.27 -6.92 -0.73
N GLY A 125 -8.43 -7.09 -2.04
CA GLY A 125 -9.52 -6.52 -2.83
C GLY A 125 -10.68 -7.50 -3.05
N THR A 126 -10.41 -8.68 -3.59
CA THR A 126 -11.46 -9.65 -3.95
C THR A 126 -10.93 -11.08 -3.86
N ASN A 127 -11.80 -12.05 -3.56
CA ASN A 127 -11.49 -13.48 -3.68
C ASN A 127 -11.57 -14.00 -5.13
N ARG A 128 -11.71 -13.12 -6.11
CA ARG A 128 -11.77 -13.45 -7.54
C ARG A 128 -10.39 -13.29 -8.17
N ALA A 129 -9.92 -14.33 -8.84
CA ALA A 129 -8.69 -14.36 -9.61
C ALA A 129 -8.99 -14.62 -11.09
N TYR A 130 -8.04 -14.30 -11.97
CA TYR A 130 -8.13 -14.66 -13.38
C TYR A 130 -7.03 -15.66 -13.72
N ARG A 131 -7.38 -16.65 -14.55
CA ARG A 131 -6.44 -17.63 -15.11
C ARG A 131 -6.42 -17.51 -16.63
N LEU A 132 -5.23 -17.46 -17.19
CA LEU A 132 -5.00 -17.50 -18.62
C LEU A 132 -5.25 -18.93 -19.12
N LYS A 133 -6.19 -19.10 -20.05
CA LYS A 133 -6.71 -20.43 -20.44
C LYS A 133 -5.67 -21.34 -21.08
N GLU A 134 -4.82 -20.78 -21.93
CA GLU A 134 -3.85 -21.57 -22.70
C GLU A 134 -2.72 -22.10 -21.82
N GLN A 135 -2.15 -21.26 -20.96
CA GLN A 135 -1.00 -21.60 -20.09
C GLN A 135 -1.43 -22.07 -18.70
N GLN A 136 -2.73 -21.99 -18.37
CA GLN A 136 -3.28 -22.28 -17.04
C GLN A 136 -2.63 -21.47 -15.90
N LEU A 137 -2.18 -20.25 -16.19
CA LEU A 137 -1.51 -19.37 -15.23
C LEU A 137 -2.48 -18.41 -14.57
N ILE A 138 -2.43 -18.31 -13.24
CA ILE A 138 -3.08 -17.19 -12.55
C ILE A 138 -2.32 -15.91 -12.91
N VAL A 139 -3.07 -14.85 -13.21
CA VAL A 139 -2.51 -13.55 -13.63
C VAL A 139 -2.85 -12.47 -12.59
N GLY A 140 -1.95 -11.52 -12.40
CA GLY A 140 -2.15 -10.33 -11.56
C GLY A 140 -2.80 -9.17 -12.34
N ASN A 141 -2.50 -9.06 -13.63
CA ASN A 141 -3.03 -8.02 -14.51
C ASN A 141 -3.36 -8.58 -15.90
N CYS A 142 -4.55 -8.26 -16.42
CA CYS A 142 -5.00 -8.70 -17.75
C CYS A 142 -4.61 -7.74 -18.88
N HIS A 143 -4.00 -6.57 -18.58
CA HIS A 143 -3.49 -5.59 -19.56
C HIS A 143 -4.48 -5.20 -20.66
N LYS A 144 -5.77 -5.10 -20.29
CA LYS A 144 -6.90 -4.81 -21.22
C LYS A 144 -7.00 -5.77 -22.42
N GLN A 145 -6.41 -6.95 -22.32
CA GLN A 145 -6.45 -7.98 -23.35
C GLN A 145 -7.86 -8.60 -23.46
N PRO A 146 -8.20 -9.22 -24.60
CA PRO A 146 -9.55 -9.76 -24.81
C PRO A 146 -9.96 -10.76 -23.71
N GLY A 147 -11.12 -10.52 -23.08
CA GLY A 147 -11.61 -11.32 -21.95
C GLY A 147 -11.74 -12.82 -22.24
N ARG A 148 -11.92 -13.21 -23.51
CA ARG A 148 -11.97 -14.62 -23.95
C ARG A 148 -10.74 -15.45 -23.58
N LEU A 149 -9.58 -14.79 -23.42
CA LEU A 149 -8.31 -15.42 -23.05
C LEU A 149 -8.30 -15.89 -21.59
N PHE A 150 -9.17 -15.34 -20.76
CA PHE A 150 -9.17 -15.57 -19.33
C PHE A 150 -10.40 -16.35 -18.87
N GLU A 151 -10.21 -17.09 -17.80
CA GLU A 151 -11.24 -17.70 -16.98
C GLU A 151 -11.22 -17.02 -15.61
N GLU A 152 -12.39 -16.62 -15.10
CA GLU A 152 -12.48 -16.11 -13.74
C GLU A 152 -12.65 -17.27 -12.75
N ILE A 153 -11.88 -17.24 -11.67
CA ILE A 153 -11.90 -18.23 -10.60
C ILE A 153 -12.31 -17.55 -9.31
N THR A 154 -13.10 -18.26 -8.51
CA THR A 154 -13.47 -17.84 -7.16
C THR A 154 -12.70 -18.69 -6.16
N LEU A 155 -11.94 -18.04 -5.28
CA LEU A 155 -11.27 -18.69 -4.16
C LEU A 155 -12.27 -18.76 -3.00
N ASP A 156 -12.44 -19.94 -2.41
CA ASP A 156 -13.18 -20.09 -1.17
C ASP A 156 -12.32 -19.69 0.04
N ILE A 157 -12.90 -19.77 1.25
CA ILE A 157 -12.25 -19.36 2.49
C ILE A 157 -10.96 -20.16 2.71
N GLN A 158 -11.04 -21.49 2.56
CA GLN A 158 -9.91 -22.38 2.76
C GLN A 158 -8.77 -22.08 1.79
N ARG A 159 -9.11 -21.85 0.51
CA ARG A 159 -8.12 -21.49 -0.48
C ARG A 159 -7.50 -20.12 -0.19
N CYS A 160 -8.30 -19.11 0.15
CA CYS A 160 -7.75 -17.81 0.55
C CYS A 160 -6.78 -17.95 1.72
N LYS A 161 -7.14 -18.71 2.76
CA LYS A 161 -6.27 -18.99 3.90
C LYS A 161 -4.95 -19.63 3.48
N GLU A 162 -4.98 -20.69 2.68
CA GLU A 162 -3.75 -21.36 2.20
C GLU A 162 -2.81 -20.42 1.45
N GLU A 163 -3.37 -19.54 0.61
CA GLU A 163 -2.59 -18.55 -0.14
C GLU A 163 -1.94 -17.53 0.83
N LEU A 164 -2.66 -17.07 1.84
CA LEU A 164 -2.14 -16.16 2.87
C LEU A 164 -1.08 -16.81 3.76
N GLU A 165 -1.29 -18.06 4.20
CA GLU A 165 -0.31 -18.85 4.95
C GLU A 165 1.01 -19.02 4.16
N THR A 166 0.88 -19.29 2.86
CA THR A 166 2.04 -19.39 1.97
C THR A 166 2.78 -18.05 1.88
N ILE A 167 2.05 -16.93 1.75
CA ILE A 167 2.64 -15.59 1.74
C ILE A 167 3.42 -15.33 3.04
N ILE A 168 2.83 -15.66 4.19
CA ILE A 168 3.47 -15.48 5.50
C ILE A 168 4.77 -16.28 5.57
N ALA A 169 4.74 -17.57 5.23
CA ALA A 169 5.92 -18.43 5.25
C ALA A 169 7.05 -17.87 4.36
N LEU A 170 6.70 -17.43 3.14
CA LEU A 170 7.65 -16.82 2.18
C LEU A 170 8.23 -15.49 2.69
N CYS A 171 7.43 -14.69 3.39
CA CYS A 171 7.89 -13.45 4.00
C CYS A 171 8.85 -13.72 5.16
N HIS A 172 8.46 -14.62 6.08
CA HIS A 172 9.26 -14.95 7.26
C HIS A 172 10.55 -15.70 6.94
N GLN A 173 10.62 -16.42 5.82
CA GLN A 173 11.88 -16.97 5.31
C GLN A 173 12.91 -15.87 5.01
N LYS A 174 12.46 -14.70 4.52
CA LYS A 174 13.32 -13.56 4.21
C LYS A 174 13.55 -12.65 5.42
N ASN A 175 12.54 -12.51 6.27
CA ASN A 175 12.54 -11.64 7.44
C ASN A 175 11.69 -12.25 8.58
N PRO A 176 12.30 -13.01 9.50
CA PRO A 176 11.58 -13.64 10.62
C PRO A 176 10.92 -12.65 11.60
N GLY A 177 11.37 -11.39 11.62
CA GLY A 177 10.83 -10.34 12.49
C GLY A 177 9.72 -9.50 11.85
N LEU A 178 9.28 -9.85 10.62
CA LEU A 178 8.28 -9.07 9.91
C LEU A 178 6.90 -9.19 10.56
N HIS A 179 6.29 -8.04 10.85
CA HIS A 179 4.87 -7.96 11.17
C HIS A 179 4.04 -7.82 9.88
N ILE A 180 2.95 -8.57 9.77
CA ILE A 180 2.06 -8.55 8.61
C ILE A 180 0.69 -8.05 9.07
N VAL A 181 0.21 -6.98 8.46
CA VAL A 181 -1.10 -6.39 8.75
C VAL A 181 -2.00 -6.62 7.54
N PHE A 182 -3.01 -7.45 7.70
CA PHE A 182 -4.06 -7.62 6.72
C PHE A 182 -5.08 -6.50 6.83
N THR A 183 -5.62 -6.08 5.70
CA THR A 183 -6.77 -5.20 5.66
C THR A 183 -7.60 -5.49 4.42
N ILE A 184 -8.92 -5.32 4.51
CA ILE A 184 -9.80 -5.47 3.36
C ILE A 184 -10.06 -4.10 2.73
N SER A 185 -9.92 -4.02 1.40
CA SER A 185 -10.15 -2.80 0.66
C SER A 185 -11.61 -2.33 0.78
N PRO A 186 -11.89 -1.05 1.05
CA PRO A 186 -13.25 -0.50 0.99
C PRO A 186 -13.83 -0.33 -0.42
N TYR A 187 -13.06 -0.62 -1.47
CA TYR A 187 -13.56 -0.56 -2.85
C TYR A 187 -14.71 -1.55 -3.10
N ARG A 188 -15.79 -1.06 -3.72
CA ARG A 188 -16.99 -1.82 -4.03
C ARG A 188 -16.93 -2.42 -5.43
N TYR A 189 -16.96 -3.75 -5.54
CA TYR A 189 -16.90 -4.45 -6.82
C TYR A 189 -18.28 -4.58 -7.47
N ALA A 190 -18.80 -3.47 -8.03
CA ALA A 190 -20.12 -3.46 -8.68
C ALA A 190 -20.26 -4.45 -9.84
N LYS A 191 -19.16 -4.83 -10.51
CA LYS A 191 -19.16 -5.85 -11.58
C LYS A 191 -19.72 -7.22 -11.15
N TYR A 192 -19.72 -7.52 -9.85
CA TYR A 192 -20.24 -8.77 -9.29
C TYR A 192 -21.62 -8.59 -8.62
N GLY A 193 -22.22 -7.40 -8.77
CA GLY A 193 -23.31 -6.96 -7.90
C GLY A 193 -22.83 -6.72 -6.47
N PHE A 194 -23.55 -5.87 -5.72
CA PHE A 194 -23.15 -5.57 -4.35
C PHE A 194 -23.25 -6.78 -3.42
N HIS A 195 -24.17 -7.70 -3.65
CA HIS A 195 -24.21 -8.97 -2.91
C HIS A 195 -22.94 -9.81 -3.15
N GLY A 196 -22.52 -9.99 -4.41
CA GLY A 196 -21.29 -10.70 -4.74
C GLY A 196 -20.04 -10.01 -4.20
N SER A 197 -20.02 -8.67 -4.20
CA SER A 197 -18.97 -7.89 -3.54
C SER A 197 -18.93 -8.19 -2.04
N GLN A 198 -20.07 -8.18 -1.33
CA GLN A 198 -20.12 -8.49 0.10
C GLN A 198 -19.66 -9.92 0.41
N LEU A 199 -20.08 -10.91 -0.40
CA LEU A 199 -19.63 -12.30 -0.22
C LEU A 199 -18.12 -12.45 -0.43
N SER A 200 -17.56 -11.76 -1.43
CA SER A 200 -16.11 -11.73 -1.66
C SER A 200 -15.36 -11.12 -0.46
N LYS A 201 -15.86 -10.01 0.08
CA LYS A 201 -15.30 -9.36 1.29
C LYS A 201 -15.39 -10.27 2.50
N ALA A 202 -16.54 -10.88 2.75
CA ALA A 202 -16.75 -11.83 3.84
C ALA A 202 -15.80 -13.03 3.76
N THR A 203 -15.56 -13.56 2.56
CA THR A 203 -14.60 -14.66 2.34
C THR A 203 -13.18 -14.25 2.75
N LEU A 204 -12.74 -13.06 2.35
CA LEU A 204 -11.40 -12.56 2.70
C LEU A 204 -11.28 -12.22 4.19
N LEU A 205 -12.35 -11.68 4.80
CA LEU A 205 -12.41 -11.41 6.25
C LEU A 205 -12.22 -12.69 7.06
N LEU A 206 -12.97 -13.75 6.73
CA LEU A 206 -12.87 -15.04 7.41
C LEU A 206 -11.47 -15.65 7.24
N ALA A 207 -10.90 -15.59 6.04
CA ALA A 207 -9.54 -16.10 5.81
C ALA A 207 -8.48 -15.30 6.58
N ALA A 208 -8.56 -13.97 6.60
CA ALA A 208 -7.64 -13.11 7.34
C ALA A 208 -7.75 -13.33 8.86
N ASP A 209 -8.97 -13.46 9.38
CA ASP A 209 -9.22 -13.78 10.80
C ASP A 209 -8.59 -15.12 11.21
N GLU A 210 -8.80 -16.17 10.41
CA GLU A 210 -8.21 -17.48 10.68
C GLU A 210 -6.68 -17.45 10.72
N VAL A 211 -6.06 -16.70 9.81
CA VAL A 211 -4.61 -16.55 9.73
C VAL A 211 -4.06 -15.70 10.89
N CYS A 212 -4.70 -14.58 11.23
CA CYS A 212 -4.31 -13.78 12.39
C CYS A 212 -4.40 -14.59 13.70
N ARG A 213 -5.43 -15.43 13.85
CA ARG A 213 -5.54 -16.33 15.01
C ARG A 213 -4.48 -17.43 15.04
N ALA A 214 -4.05 -17.90 13.88
CA ALA A 214 -2.97 -18.89 13.78
C ALA A 214 -1.59 -18.30 14.09
N HIS A 215 -1.39 -17.00 13.82
CA HIS A 215 -0.12 -16.30 13.97
C HIS A 215 -0.24 -14.99 14.80
N PRO A 216 -0.71 -15.05 16.06
CA PRO A 216 -1.11 -13.85 16.82
C PRO A 216 0.04 -12.89 17.16
N GLU A 217 1.28 -13.36 17.12
CA GLU A 217 2.49 -12.56 17.43
C GLU A 217 3.01 -11.78 16.20
N SER A 218 2.60 -12.16 14.99
CA SER A 218 3.18 -11.63 13.74
C SER A 218 2.14 -11.17 12.73
N CYS A 219 0.88 -11.58 12.86
CA CYS A 219 -0.20 -11.25 11.94
C CYS A 219 -1.32 -10.49 12.64
N PHE A 220 -1.72 -9.36 12.06
CA PHE A 220 -2.73 -8.45 12.62
C PHE A 220 -3.74 -8.04 11.55
N TYR A 221 -4.87 -7.47 11.99
CA TYR A 221 -5.92 -6.99 11.09
C TYR A 221 -6.23 -5.51 11.35
N PHE A 222 -6.28 -4.69 10.30
CA PHE A 222 -6.72 -3.30 10.35
C PHE A 222 -8.07 -3.11 9.64
N PRO A 223 -9.12 -2.61 10.33
CA PRO A 223 -10.52 -2.67 9.86
C PRO A 223 -10.92 -1.53 8.90
N ALA A 224 -10.15 -1.29 7.83
CA ALA A 224 -10.43 -0.19 6.89
C ALA A 224 -11.76 -0.33 6.15
N TYR A 225 -12.18 -1.56 5.83
CA TYR A 225 -13.43 -1.85 5.15
C TYR A 225 -14.63 -1.52 6.04
N GLU A 226 -14.55 -1.97 7.28
CA GLU A 226 -15.56 -1.78 8.31
C GLU A 226 -15.69 -0.30 8.66
N ILE A 227 -14.57 0.44 8.79
CA ILE A 227 -14.62 1.90 9.05
C ILE A 227 -15.48 2.60 8.00
N VAL A 228 -15.32 2.23 6.73
CA VAL A 228 -16.13 2.80 5.64
C VAL A 228 -17.60 2.40 5.78
N LEU A 229 -17.88 1.13 6.08
CA LEU A 229 -19.25 0.63 6.15
C LEU A 229 -20.02 1.06 7.39
N ASP A 230 -19.35 1.28 8.52
CA ASP A 230 -20.01 1.49 9.81
C ASP A 230 -19.95 2.95 10.26
N GLU A 231 -18.85 3.65 9.99
CA GLU A 231 -18.66 5.05 10.37
C GLU A 231 -18.91 6.03 9.21
N LEU A 232 -18.60 5.62 7.98
CA LEU A 232 -18.68 6.46 6.77
C LEU A 232 -19.80 6.03 5.81
N ARG A 233 -20.98 5.72 6.35
CA ARG A 233 -22.16 5.14 5.66
C ARG A 233 -22.79 5.96 4.53
N ASP A 234 -22.35 7.18 4.27
CA ASP A 234 -22.97 8.12 3.33
C ASP A 234 -22.22 8.18 1.98
N TYR A 235 -22.96 8.34 0.87
CA TYR A 235 -22.37 8.43 -0.47
C TYR A 235 -21.34 9.55 -0.65
N ARG A 236 -21.37 10.59 0.19
CA ARG A 236 -20.32 11.64 0.23
C ARG A 236 -18.91 11.11 0.47
N PHE A 237 -18.81 9.90 1.03
CA PHE A 237 -17.55 9.22 1.30
C PHE A 237 -17.07 8.34 0.15
N TYR A 238 -17.75 8.39 -1.00
CA TYR A 238 -17.31 7.78 -2.25
C TYR A 238 -16.97 8.85 -3.30
N LYS A 239 -16.11 8.50 -4.25
CA LYS A 239 -15.84 9.32 -5.44
C LYS A 239 -17.07 9.33 -6.35
N GLU A 240 -17.00 10.10 -7.43
CA GLU A 240 -18.07 10.22 -8.44
C GLU A 240 -18.54 8.87 -9.02
N ASP A 241 -17.67 7.85 -9.04
CA ASP A 241 -18.02 6.50 -9.47
C ASP A 241 -18.87 5.71 -8.46
N MET A 242 -19.04 6.21 -7.23
CA MET A 242 -19.75 5.57 -6.12
C MET A 242 -19.14 4.24 -5.64
N LEU A 243 -17.90 3.93 -6.05
CA LEU A 243 -17.19 2.68 -5.75
C LEU A 243 -15.91 2.88 -4.94
N HIS A 244 -15.12 3.90 -5.28
CA HIS A 244 -13.88 4.20 -4.57
C HIS A 244 -14.13 5.15 -3.40
N PRO A 245 -13.39 5.02 -2.28
CA PRO A 245 -13.44 6.01 -1.20
C PRO A 245 -13.05 7.41 -1.69
N SER A 246 -13.76 8.43 -1.23
CA SER A 246 -13.45 9.83 -1.50
C SER A 246 -12.18 10.27 -0.75
N PRO A 247 -11.55 11.39 -1.12
CA PRO A 247 -10.42 11.94 -0.36
C PRO A 247 -10.75 12.19 1.12
N GLN A 248 -11.99 12.58 1.42
CA GLN A 248 -12.46 12.75 2.80
C GLN A 248 -12.48 11.42 3.57
N ALA A 249 -12.93 10.34 2.91
CA ALA A 249 -12.93 9.01 3.52
C ALA A 249 -11.51 8.50 3.77
N VAL A 250 -10.60 8.68 2.79
CA VAL A 250 -9.18 8.34 2.94
C VAL A 250 -8.55 9.11 4.10
N ALA A 251 -8.81 10.42 4.22
CA ALA A 251 -8.30 11.22 5.32
C ALA A 251 -8.78 10.71 6.69
N TYR A 252 -10.05 10.31 6.81
CA TYR A 252 -10.57 9.73 8.04
C TYR A 252 -9.94 8.37 8.38
N ILE A 253 -9.80 7.49 7.39
CA ILE A 253 -9.13 6.19 7.62
C ILE A 253 -7.65 6.41 7.98
N TRP A 254 -7.01 7.44 7.44
CA TRP A 254 -5.67 7.85 7.83
C TRP A 254 -5.61 8.35 9.29
N GLU A 255 -6.62 9.06 9.78
CA GLU A 255 -6.72 9.37 11.22
C GLU A 255 -6.79 8.10 12.06
N CYS A 256 -7.68 7.16 11.72
CA CYS A 256 -7.76 5.86 12.40
C CYS A 256 -6.43 5.08 12.33
N PHE A 257 -5.74 5.12 11.19
CA PHE A 257 -4.44 4.48 11.01
C PHE A 257 -3.39 5.11 11.97
N GLN A 258 -3.35 6.43 12.08
CA GLN A 258 -2.46 7.09 13.05
C GLN A 258 -2.81 6.71 14.49
N GLU A 259 -4.09 6.59 14.82
CA GLU A 259 -4.51 6.16 16.16
C GLU A 259 -4.09 4.71 16.48
N THR A 260 -4.16 3.80 15.51
CA THR A 260 -3.73 2.40 15.66
C THR A 260 -2.21 2.25 15.71
N PHE A 261 -1.49 2.89 14.79
CA PHE A 261 -0.09 2.55 14.54
C PHE A 261 0.89 3.55 15.15
N PHE A 262 0.49 4.78 15.48
CA PHE A 262 1.45 5.81 15.89
C PHE A 262 1.46 6.04 17.40
N THR A 263 2.66 5.94 17.97
CA THR A 263 2.91 6.45 19.33
C THR A 263 2.73 7.96 19.38
N SER A 264 2.59 8.51 20.60
CA SER A 264 2.56 9.97 20.79
C SER A 264 3.76 10.68 20.17
N LYS A 265 4.95 10.06 20.20
CA LYS A 265 6.17 10.59 19.59
C LYS A 265 6.09 10.60 18.06
N THR A 266 5.54 9.54 17.45
CA THR A 266 5.33 9.48 16.00
C THR A 266 4.28 10.50 15.56
N LYS A 267 3.19 10.69 16.31
CA LYS A 267 2.20 11.74 16.04
C LYS A 267 2.79 13.15 16.18
N GLU A 268 3.71 13.38 17.13
CA GLU A 268 4.44 14.63 17.25
C GLU A 268 5.32 14.89 16.02
N PHE A 269 6.06 13.89 15.54
CA PHE A 269 6.83 13.99 14.29
C PHE A 269 5.94 14.39 13.11
N VAL A 270 4.77 13.75 12.95
CA VAL A 270 3.83 14.09 11.87
C VAL A 270 3.44 15.57 11.92
N LYS A 271 3.12 16.09 13.12
CA LYS A 271 2.78 17.51 13.30
C LYS A 271 3.95 18.44 12.96
N GLU A 272 5.16 18.09 13.37
CA GLU A 272 6.38 18.86 13.05
C GLU A 272 6.61 18.91 11.53
N TRP A 273 6.54 17.75 10.88
CA TRP A 273 6.70 17.64 9.43
C TRP A 273 5.60 18.38 8.67
N GLU A 274 4.33 18.25 9.06
CA GLU A 274 3.22 18.96 8.41
C GLU A 274 3.34 20.48 8.54
N SER A 275 3.97 20.99 9.62
CA SER A 275 4.33 22.41 9.69
C SER A 275 5.39 22.80 8.66
N VAL A 276 6.38 21.95 8.40
CA VAL A 276 7.44 22.20 7.42
C VAL A 276 6.89 22.07 6.00
N LYS A 277 6.15 21.00 5.70
CA LYS A 277 5.51 20.76 4.40
C LYS A 277 4.65 21.95 3.98
N ARG A 278 3.75 22.44 4.86
CA ARG A 278 2.93 23.63 4.58
C ARG A 278 3.77 24.88 4.33
N ALA A 279 4.91 25.01 4.98
CA ALA A 279 5.81 26.14 4.76
C ALA A 279 6.51 26.06 3.39
N LEU A 280 6.91 24.87 2.96
CA LEU A 280 7.48 24.62 1.64
C LEU A 280 6.46 24.83 0.50
N GLU A 281 5.18 24.53 0.75
CA GLU A 281 4.08 24.74 -0.20
C GLU A 281 3.58 26.20 -0.24
N HIS A 282 3.98 27.03 0.73
CA HIS A 282 3.53 28.42 0.81
C HIS A 282 4.03 29.24 -0.39
N ARG A 283 3.11 29.94 -1.04
CA ARG A 283 3.41 30.87 -2.14
C ARG A 283 3.37 32.31 -1.60
N PRO A 284 4.53 32.96 -1.36
CA PRO A 284 4.56 34.31 -0.81
C PRO A 284 4.06 35.35 -1.81
N THR A 285 3.38 36.39 -1.33
CA THR A 285 3.01 37.56 -2.14
C THR A 285 4.20 38.47 -2.42
N HIS A 286 5.18 38.52 -1.51
CA HIS A 286 6.43 39.29 -1.63
C HIS A 286 7.66 38.39 -1.38
N PRO A 287 8.15 37.67 -2.41
CA PRO A 287 9.26 36.71 -2.27
C PRO A 287 10.59 37.32 -1.82
N ASP A 288 10.83 38.60 -2.09
CA ASP A 288 12.08 39.28 -1.70
C ASP A 288 11.95 40.04 -0.35
N SER A 289 10.83 39.88 0.36
CA SER A 289 10.63 40.55 1.64
C SER A 289 11.49 39.92 2.75
N LYS A 290 11.99 40.76 3.67
CA LYS A 290 12.70 40.29 4.87
C LYS A 290 11.85 39.31 5.70
N ALA A 291 10.54 39.56 5.80
CA ALA A 291 9.61 38.68 6.50
C ALA A 291 9.57 37.27 5.90
N TYR A 292 9.64 37.14 4.58
CA TYR A 292 9.70 35.84 3.92
C TYR A 292 11.06 35.16 4.10
N GLN A 293 12.16 35.91 4.07
CA GLN A 293 13.49 35.37 4.39
C GLN A 293 13.59 34.85 5.84
N ASP A 294 13.03 35.59 6.80
CA ASP A 294 12.93 35.16 8.20
C ASP A 294 12.04 33.90 8.35
N PHE A 295 10.95 33.81 7.56
CA PHE A 295 10.07 32.64 7.52
C PHE A 295 10.78 31.40 6.96
N LEU A 296 11.54 31.53 5.87
CA LEU A 296 12.35 30.45 5.31
C LEU A 296 13.43 29.99 6.30
N SER A 297 14.08 30.94 6.97
CA SER A 297 15.13 30.64 7.97
C SER A 297 14.57 29.85 9.14
N LYS A 298 13.38 30.23 9.64
CA LYS A 298 12.66 29.45 10.68
C LYS A 298 12.25 28.07 10.18
N THR A 299 11.90 27.94 8.91
CA THR A 299 11.54 26.65 8.29
C THR A 299 12.77 25.73 8.19
N LEU A 300 13.93 26.28 7.83
CA LEU A 300 15.20 25.56 7.81
C LEU A 300 15.59 25.05 9.20
N LEU A 301 15.50 25.88 10.24
CA LEU A 301 15.78 25.45 11.62
C LEU A 301 14.87 24.30 12.08
N LYS A 302 13.60 24.29 11.66
CA LYS A 302 12.69 23.17 11.93
C LYS A 302 13.13 21.90 11.19
N LEU A 303 13.51 22.02 9.92
CA LEU A 303 14.00 20.90 9.13
C LEU A 303 15.29 20.29 9.71
N GLU A 304 16.23 21.13 10.15
CA GLU A 304 17.45 20.70 10.85
C GLU A 304 17.14 19.98 12.17
N SER A 305 16.15 20.48 12.92
CA SER A 305 15.67 19.81 14.14
C SER A 305 15.12 18.41 13.85
N ILE A 306 14.31 18.27 12.80
CA ILE A 306 13.78 16.99 12.35
C ILE A 306 14.91 16.05 11.93
N GLN A 307 15.85 16.50 11.10
CA GLN A 307 17.01 15.69 10.67
C GLN A 307 17.84 15.22 11.86
N LYS A 308 18.05 16.08 12.86
CA LYS A 308 18.80 15.71 14.08
C LYS A 308 18.08 14.63 14.89
N LYS A 309 16.74 14.69 14.99
CA LYS A 309 15.93 13.69 15.68
C LYS A 309 15.85 12.37 14.89
N TYR A 310 15.86 12.45 13.56
CA TYR A 310 15.67 11.32 12.64
C TYR A 310 16.74 11.35 11.52
N PRO A 311 17.99 10.94 11.82
CA PRO A 311 19.13 11.10 10.90
C PRO A 311 19.01 10.37 9.56
N ASN A 312 18.15 9.35 9.48
CA ASN A 312 17.99 8.52 8.30
C ASN A 312 16.85 8.99 7.38
N LEU A 313 16.18 10.10 7.69
CA LEU A 313 15.15 10.66 6.80
C LEU A 313 15.77 11.29 5.55
N ALA A 314 15.14 11.03 4.40
CA ALA A 314 15.51 11.64 3.13
C ALA A 314 14.91 13.06 3.02
N LEU A 315 15.69 14.04 3.48
CA LEU A 315 15.32 15.48 3.49
C LEU A 315 16.20 16.35 2.57
N ASN A 316 17.08 15.74 1.77
CA ASN A 316 18.03 16.43 0.89
C ASN A 316 17.34 17.40 -0.08
N TYR A 317 16.22 16.97 -0.69
CA TYR A 317 15.44 17.83 -1.58
C TYR A 317 14.94 19.10 -0.88
N GLU A 318 14.44 18.97 0.35
CA GLU A 318 13.93 20.10 1.13
C GLU A 318 15.05 21.06 1.56
N PHE A 319 16.21 20.52 1.94
CA PHE A 319 17.39 21.32 2.24
C PHE A 319 17.85 22.12 1.02
N ASP A 320 17.93 21.49 -0.15
CA ASP A 320 18.32 22.16 -1.40
C ASP A 320 17.28 23.22 -1.82
N TRP A 321 15.99 22.91 -1.66
CA TRP A 321 14.89 23.82 -1.97
C TRP A 321 14.92 25.07 -1.10
N LEU A 322 15.18 24.94 0.21
CA LEU A 322 15.27 26.05 1.14
C LEU A 322 16.54 26.87 0.91
N SER A 323 17.68 26.20 0.76
CA SER A 323 18.98 26.85 0.57
C SER A 323 19.02 27.68 -0.71
N SER A 324 18.37 27.22 -1.78
CA SER A 324 18.27 27.99 -3.04
C SER A 324 17.40 29.25 -2.98
N ARG A 325 16.60 29.42 -1.91
CA ARG A 325 15.67 30.56 -1.73
C ARG A 325 16.06 31.51 -0.61
N LEU A 326 16.93 31.06 0.29
CA LEU A 326 17.63 31.90 1.24
C LEU A 326 18.73 32.66 0.48
N LYS A 327 18.61 33.99 0.41
CA LYS A 327 19.57 34.89 -0.26
C LYS A 327 20.40 35.66 0.75
#